data_AF-A0A948WS58-F1
#
_entry.id   AF-A0A948WS58-F1
#
_cell.length_a   1.000
_cell.length_b   1.000
_cell.length_c   1.000
_cell.angle_alpha   90.00
_cell.angle_beta   90.00
_cell.angle_gamma   90.00
#
_symmetry.space_group_name_H-M   'P 1'
#
loop_
_entity.id
_entity.type
_entity.pdbx_description
1 polymer ?
#
loop_
_entity_poly.entity_id
_entity_poly.type
_entity_poly.pdbx_seq_one_letter_code
_entity_poly.pdbx_strand_id
1 'polypeptide(L)'
;MPLHALRREQGPDHEAAARHVRGGRDGLLLRARPVPRAHASPGRRDAAGALGSRVRDRRAGDEEIGAGGDITHFPAGKWVISPPAPFSADTGVPVFVIRQAIPDDVQTLLKLARMVHFINLPADRDIIAAKVARSRRSFAGEVDDDRQRQFMFVLEDTETGGVVGTSSLICRIGWEGWPQIYLQVRRREHFSRDLNTGAVHMTIQVMTDERGPSELGGLILAPGYRGHREKLGSLLSLVRFHFLGLNRAMFQPRVIAELMGPLTPDSNTLFWEFFGRRFINLSYTEADAFCQHSKEFMTSLLPRAEIYASTLPPEARNLIGKVGEETKPAKAMLEKQGFRYHDRCDPFDGWPYLEAEVDAIPLV
;
A
#
# COMPACT_ATOMS: atom_id res chain seq x y z
N MET A 1 22.41 -60.27 -26.03
CA MET A 1 22.97 -60.13 -27.40
C MET A 1 22.23 -59.02 -28.13
N PRO A 2 22.90 -58.26 -29.01
CA PRO A 2 23.07 -56.81 -28.85
C PRO A 2 22.73 -55.94 -30.09
N LEU A 3 22.87 -54.61 -29.92
CA LEU A 3 23.27 -53.52 -30.84
C LEU A 3 22.99 -53.59 -32.36
N HIS A 4 22.45 -52.47 -32.90
CA HIS A 4 22.92 -51.73 -34.10
C HIS A 4 22.26 -50.32 -34.06
N ALA A 5 22.93 -49.16 -33.89
CA ALA A 5 23.95 -48.45 -34.68
C ALA A 5 23.42 -47.56 -35.84
N LEU A 6 23.36 -46.24 -35.55
CA LEU A 6 23.75 -45.05 -36.35
C LEU A 6 23.42 -44.92 -37.86
N ARG A 7 22.81 -43.78 -38.22
CA ARG A 7 23.37 -42.89 -39.27
C ARG A 7 22.87 -41.43 -39.16
N ARG A 8 23.83 -40.50 -39.32
CA ARG A 8 23.69 -39.05 -39.51
C ARG A 8 23.39 -38.73 -40.98
N GLU A 9 22.68 -37.64 -41.25
CA GLU A 9 22.95 -36.75 -42.39
C GLU A 9 22.74 -35.28 -42.00
N GLN A 10 23.58 -34.41 -42.56
CA GLN A 10 23.76 -32.99 -42.29
C GLN A 10 23.21 -32.13 -43.45
N GLY A 11 22.73 -30.92 -43.12
CA GLY A 11 22.81 -29.69 -43.93
C GLY A 11 21.67 -29.40 -44.92
N PRO A 12 21.46 -28.12 -45.33
CA PRO A 12 22.42 -27.01 -45.27
C PRO A 12 21.97 -25.74 -44.54
N ASP A 13 22.97 -24.87 -44.31
CA ASP A 13 22.94 -23.51 -43.77
C ASP A 13 22.09 -22.51 -44.57
N HIS A 14 21.59 -21.47 -43.89
CA HIS A 14 21.42 -20.16 -44.49
C HIS A 14 21.77 -19.04 -43.50
N GLU A 15 22.94 -18.46 -43.76
CA GLU A 15 23.44 -17.18 -43.30
C GLU A 15 22.72 -16.02 -44.03
N ALA A 16 22.54 -14.89 -43.32
CA ALA A 16 22.44 -13.50 -43.80
C ALA A 16 21.24 -12.71 -43.24
N ALA A 17 21.51 -11.69 -42.42
CA ALA A 17 21.39 -10.29 -42.81
C ALA A 17 21.46 -9.35 -41.59
N ALA A 18 22.67 -8.94 -41.23
CA ALA A 18 22.90 -7.70 -40.49
C ALA A 18 22.98 -6.53 -41.49
N ARG A 19 22.08 -5.55 -41.38
CA ARG A 19 22.26 -4.22 -41.98
C ARG A 19 21.78 -3.11 -41.05
N HIS A 20 22.77 -2.35 -40.58
CA HIS A 20 22.83 -0.90 -40.42
C HIS A 20 21.50 -0.11 -40.49
N VAL A 21 21.16 0.55 -39.37
CA VAL A 21 20.60 1.91 -39.39
C VAL A 21 21.34 2.74 -38.33
N ARG A 22 22.12 3.71 -38.80
CA ARG A 22 22.62 4.85 -38.03
C ARG A 22 21.49 5.88 -37.94
N GLY A 23 21.22 6.40 -36.74
CA GLY A 23 20.36 7.56 -36.53
C GLY A 23 20.61 8.12 -35.13
N GLY A 24 21.17 9.33 -35.07
CA GLY A 24 21.90 9.87 -33.93
C GLY A 24 21.06 10.21 -32.69
N ARG A 25 21.77 10.24 -31.56
CA ARG A 25 21.40 11.00 -30.37
C ARG A 25 22.67 11.62 -29.78
N ASP A 26 22.76 12.94 -29.89
CA ASP A 26 23.66 13.77 -29.10
C ASP A 26 23.29 13.63 -27.62
N GLY A 27 24.07 12.84 -26.89
CA GLY A 27 24.01 12.71 -25.45
C GLY A 27 25.06 13.61 -24.81
N LEU A 28 24.62 14.78 -24.35
CA LEU A 28 25.40 15.70 -23.51
C LEU A 28 25.75 15.00 -22.18
N LEU A 29 26.98 14.51 -22.09
CA LEU A 29 27.57 13.91 -20.88
C LEU A 29 27.88 15.00 -19.84
N LEU A 30 26.94 15.28 -18.93
CA LEU A 30 27.21 16.03 -17.71
C LEU A 30 27.89 15.09 -16.69
N ARG A 31 29.22 15.21 -16.59
CA ARG A 31 30.05 14.60 -15.54
C ARG A 31 29.73 15.23 -14.19
N ALA A 32 29.10 14.49 -13.28
CA ALA A 32 29.06 14.84 -11.86
C ALA A 32 30.42 14.50 -11.21
N ARG A 33 31.11 15.52 -10.66
CA ARG A 33 32.31 15.35 -9.83
C ARG A 33 31.90 14.95 -8.40
N PRO A 34 32.63 14.06 -7.72
CA PRO A 34 32.42 13.79 -6.30
C PRO A 34 32.96 14.95 -5.44
N VAL A 35 32.19 15.36 -4.44
CA VAL A 35 32.61 16.26 -3.36
C VAL A 35 33.46 15.46 -2.36
N PRO A 36 34.64 15.95 -1.94
CA PRO A 36 35.50 15.21 -1.02
C PRO A 36 34.92 15.20 0.40
N ARG A 37 34.85 14.01 1.02
CA ARG A 37 34.65 13.84 2.46
C ARG A 37 35.93 14.22 3.19
N ALA A 38 35.83 15.15 4.13
CA ALA A 38 36.92 15.44 5.07
C ALA A 38 37.03 14.30 6.09
N HIS A 39 38.26 13.81 6.26
CA HIS A 39 38.68 12.93 7.34
C HIS A 39 38.80 13.72 8.65
N ALA A 40 38.31 13.14 9.74
CA ALA A 40 38.86 13.36 11.07
C ALA A 40 38.70 12.08 11.91
N SER A 41 39.82 11.61 12.46
CA SER A 41 39.98 10.59 13.48
C SER A 41 41.35 10.82 14.11
N PRO A 42 41.70 10.31 15.31
CA PRO A 42 40.87 9.83 16.42
C PRO A 42 41.29 10.43 17.78
N GLY A 43 40.49 10.22 18.83
CA GLY A 43 40.89 10.48 20.22
C GLY A 43 40.19 9.54 21.20
N ARG A 44 40.91 8.51 21.67
CA ARG A 44 40.54 7.68 22.83
C ARG A 44 41.05 8.34 24.12
N ARG A 45 40.26 8.27 25.20
CA ARG A 45 40.61 7.67 26.52
C ARG A 45 39.53 7.96 27.58
N ASP A 46 38.94 6.87 28.07
CA ASP A 46 38.61 6.49 29.46
C ASP A 46 38.43 7.56 30.55
N ALA A 47 37.31 7.49 31.29
CA ALA A 47 37.24 6.99 32.68
C ALA A 47 35.98 7.45 33.44
N ALA A 48 35.47 6.56 34.28
CA ALA A 48 34.34 6.71 35.19
C ALA A 48 34.70 7.48 36.49
N GLY A 49 33.70 8.03 37.20
CA GLY A 49 33.85 8.38 38.63
C GLY A 49 32.94 9.47 39.21
N ALA A 50 31.79 9.03 39.76
CA ALA A 50 31.10 9.42 41.00
C ALA A 50 31.18 10.84 41.65
N LEU A 51 29.99 11.33 42.01
CA LEU A 51 29.51 11.98 43.25
C LEU A 51 30.39 13.00 44.02
N GLY A 52 29.76 14.13 44.43
CA GLY A 52 30.01 14.71 45.78
C GLY A 52 29.86 16.22 45.97
N SER A 53 28.66 16.65 46.36
CA SER A 53 28.24 17.75 47.28
C SER A 53 29.22 18.78 47.91
N ARG A 54 28.67 20.00 48.14
CA ARG A 54 28.84 21.02 49.24
C ARG A 54 29.26 22.40 48.68
N VAL A 55 28.42 23.45 48.67
CA VAL A 55 27.86 24.33 49.74
C VAL A 55 28.91 25.14 50.54
N ARG A 56 28.91 26.48 50.31
CA ARG A 56 29.12 27.65 51.21
C ARG A 56 29.46 28.87 50.32
N ASP A 57 28.60 29.86 50.10
CA ASP A 57 28.11 30.94 50.98
C ASP A 57 29.19 31.95 51.43
N ARG A 58 29.17 33.17 50.84
CA ARG A 58 29.40 34.49 51.50
C ARG A 58 29.32 35.70 50.55
N ARG A 59 28.23 36.45 50.71
CA ARG A 59 28.02 37.92 50.82
C ARG A 59 28.89 38.96 50.07
N ALA A 60 28.15 39.79 49.32
CA ALA A 60 27.96 41.25 49.41
C ALA A 60 28.96 42.23 48.73
N GLY A 61 28.36 43.08 47.87
CA GLY A 61 28.90 44.31 47.31
C GLY A 61 27.99 44.80 46.17
N ASP A 62 27.12 45.77 46.48
CA ASP A 62 26.26 46.57 45.57
C ASP A 62 27.11 47.19 44.42
N GLU A 63 26.68 47.58 43.22
CA GLU A 63 25.50 48.21 42.60
C GLU A 63 25.87 48.14 41.08
N GLU A 64 25.06 47.75 40.08
CA GLU A 64 24.04 48.54 39.40
C GLU A 64 23.56 47.75 38.15
N ILE A 65 22.25 47.81 37.90
CA ILE A 65 21.56 47.85 36.59
C ILE A 65 21.73 46.64 35.63
N GLY A 66 20.62 45.91 35.44
CA GLY A 66 20.29 45.36 34.12
C GLY A 66 19.69 43.95 34.10
N ALA A 67 18.35 43.90 34.10
CA ALA A 67 17.53 42.80 33.58
C ALA A 67 17.70 41.41 34.21
N GLY A 68 16.93 41.20 35.28
CA GLY A 68 16.54 39.86 35.72
C GLY A 68 15.62 39.16 34.71
N GLY A 69 15.76 37.84 34.66
CA GLY A 69 14.89 36.92 33.97
C GLY A 69 15.03 35.53 34.61
N ASP A 70 14.62 35.43 35.87
CA ASP A 70 14.45 34.16 36.56
C ASP A 70 13.12 33.52 36.16
N ILE A 71 13.18 32.21 36.06
CA ILE A 71 12.15 31.28 35.66
C ILE A 71 11.25 31.07 36.87
N THR A 72 9.96 31.40 36.77
CA THR A 72 8.81 30.70 37.39
C THR A 72 7.56 31.60 37.40
N HIS A 73 6.76 31.52 36.33
CA HIS A 73 5.30 31.69 36.31
C HIS A 73 4.89 31.68 34.84
N PHE A 74 4.20 30.64 34.37
CA PHE A 74 3.49 30.72 33.09
C PHE A 74 2.13 31.36 33.38
N PRO A 75 1.88 32.61 32.96
CA PRO A 75 0.55 33.18 33.10
C PRO A 75 -0.40 32.49 32.13
N ALA A 76 -1.68 32.44 32.50
CA ALA A 76 -2.77 32.09 31.60
C ALA A 76 -2.87 33.15 30.47
N GLY A 77 -2.06 32.95 29.43
CA GLY A 77 -2.08 33.75 28.21
C GLY A 77 -2.95 33.07 27.15
N LYS A 78 -3.87 33.84 26.56
CA LYS A 78 -4.60 33.44 25.35
C LYS A 78 -3.59 32.97 24.28
N TRP A 79 -3.69 31.72 23.87
CA TRP A 79 -3.12 31.28 22.60
C TRP A 79 -3.88 32.00 21.48
N VAL A 80 -3.36 33.13 21.01
CA VAL A 80 -3.76 33.63 19.70
C VAL A 80 -3.06 32.74 18.70
N ILE A 81 -3.75 31.71 18.24
CA ILE A 81 -3.42 31.04 17.00
C ILE A 81 -3.62 32.12 15.93
N SER A 82 -2.55 32.79 15.55
CA SER A 82 -2.58 33.62 14.36
C SER A 82 -3.03 32.72 13.21
N PRO A 83 -4.10 33.07 12.48
CA PRO A 83 -4.45 32.32 11.28
C PRO A 83 -3.20 32.22 10.41
N PRO A 84 -2.96 31.09 9.72
CA PRO A 84 -1.87 31.00 8.77
C PRO A 84 -1.93 32.22 7.86
N ALA A 85 -0.77 32.83 7.59
CA ALA A 85 -0.67 33.99 6.70
C ALA A 85 -1.54 33.74 5.47
N PRO A 86 -2.38 34.70 5.05
CA PRO A 86 -3.29 34.49 3.94
C PRO A 86 -2.47 34.02 2.74
N PHE A 87 -2.82 32.84 2.25
CA PHE A 87 -2.28 32.34 0.98
C PHE A 87 -2.56 33.44 -0.04
N SER A 88 -1.52 34.01 -0.64
CA SER A 88 -1.66 35.08 -1.63
C SER A 88 -2.37 34.48 -2.85
N ALA A 89 -3.69 34.61 -2.86
CA ALA A 89 -4.55 34.22 -3.97
C ALA A 89 -4.62 35.39 -4.95
N ASP A 90 -3.76 35.34 -5.96
CA ASP A 90 -4.20 35.77 -7.28
C ASP A 90 -4.54 34.48 -8.05
N THR A 91 -5.73 34.46 -8.65
CA THR A 91 -6.42 33.36 -9.37
C THR A 91 -7.21 32.31 -8.55
N GLY A 92 -8.55 32.42 -8.63
CA GLY A 92 -9.43 31.27 -8.92
C GLY A 92 -9.61 30.16 -7.86
N VAL A 93 -10.65 29.36 -8.08
CA VAL A 93 -10.92 28.13 -7.33
C VAL A 93 -9.73 27.15 -7.51
N PRO A 94 -9.26 26.44 -6.47
CA PRO A 94 -8.15 25.50 -6.59
C PRO A 94 -8.42 24.44 -7.66
N VAL A 95 -7.48 24.27 -8.62
CA VAL A 95 -7.61 23.40 -9.82
C VAL A 95 -7.94 21.95 -9.48
N PHE A 96 -7.45 21.44 -8.35
CA PHE A 96 -7.72 20.09 -7.88
C PHE A 96 -8.23 20.08 -6.44
N VAL A 97 -9.38 19.45 -6.22
CA VAL A 97 -10.05 19.42 -4.91
C VAL A 97 -10.38 17.99 -4.52
N ILE A 98 -10.08 17.62 -3.27
CA ILE A 98 -10.61 16.40 -2.68
C ILE A 98 -11.93 16.70 -1.98
N ARG A 99 -12.94 15.89 -2.28
CA ARG A 99 -14.24 15.91 -1.61
C ARG A 99 -14.81 14.50 -1.46
N GLN A 100 -15.89 14.38 -0.70
CA GLN A 100 -16.68 13.15 -0.68
C GLN A 100 -17.27 12.87 -2.07
N ALA A 101 -17.39 11.58 -2.42
CA ALA A 101 -18.10 11.15 -3.62
C ALA A 101 -19.60 11.47 -3.51
N ILE A 102 -20.19 11.94 -4.61
CA ILE A 102 -21.61 12.28 -4.73
C ILE A 102 -22.28 11.45 -5.85
N PRO A 103 -23.62 11.32 -5.87
CA PRO A 103 -24.31 10.54 -6.89
C PRO A 103 -23.97 10.91 -8.34
N ASP A 104 -23.70 12.18 -8.60
CA ASP A 104 -23.36 12.67 -9.95
C ASP A 104 -21.98 12.16 -10.43
N ASP A 105 -21.11 11.75 -9.50
CA ASP A 105 -19.80 11.18 -9.84
C ASP A 105 -19.89 9.76 -10.40
N VAL A 106 -21.02 9.05 -10.20
CA VAL A 106 -21.15 7.61 -10.53
C VAL A 106 -20.77 7.32 -11.98
N GLN A 107 -21.18 8.18 -12.92
CA GLN A 107 -20.87 7.97 -14.34
C GLN A 107 -19.38 8.15 -14.63
N THR A 108 -18.72 9.09 -13.96
CA THR A 108 -17.28 9.34 -14.12
C THR A 108 -16.45 8.25 -13.42
N LEU A 109 -16.87 7.82 -12.23
CA LEU A 109 -16.30 6.68 -11.51
C LEU A 109 -16.41 5.38 -12.31
N LEU A 110 -17.52 5.15 -13.00
CA LEU A 110 -17.68 4.01 -13.91
C LEU A 110 -16.70 4.05 -15.07
N LYS A 111 -16.45 5.23 -15.65
CA LYS A 111 -15.42 5.40 -16.68
C LYS A 111 -14.02 5.11 -16.13
N LEU A 112 -13.70 5.63 -14.93
CA LEU A 112 -12.43 5.36 -14.25
C LEU A 112 -12.23 3.86 -13.98
N ALA A 113 -13.25 3.17 -13.46
CA ALA A 113 -13.24 1.73 -13.18
C ALA A 113 -12.98 0.88 -14.43
N ARG A 114 -13.45 1.32 -15.61
CA ARG A 114 -13.16 0.65 -16.89
C ARG A 114 -11.75 0.89 -17.41
N MET A 115 -11.14 2.03 -17.09
CA MET A 115 -9.79 2.36 -17.53
C MET A 115 -8.71 1.70 -16.66
N VAL A 116 -9.03 1.43 -15.40
CA VAL A 116 -8.13 0.82 -14.43
C VAL A 116 -8.86 -0.35 -13.82
N HIS A 117 -8.64 -1.56 -14.36
CA HIS A 117 -9.19 -2.78 -13.77
C HIS A 117 -8.75 -2.86 -12.30
N PHE A 118 -9.71 -2.73 -11.39
CA PHE A 118 -9.46 -2.69 -9.95
C PHE A 118 -10.63 -3.34 -9.21
N ILE A 119 -10.37 -4.41 -8.47
CA ILE A 119 -11.40 -5.22 -7.77
C ILE A 119 -12.21 -4.36 -6.79
N ASN A 120 -11.52 -3.43 -6.12
CA ASN A 120 -12.14 -2.55 -5.13
C ASN A 120 -13.08 -1.47 -5.73
N LEU A 121 -13.10 -1.30 -7.05
CA LEU A 121 -14.09 -0.48 -7.77
C LEU A 121 -14.49 -1.20 -9.07
N PRO A 122 -15.34 -2.25 -8.98
CA PRO A 122 -15.74 -3.00 -10.16
C PRO A 122 -16.47 -2.08 -11.13
N ALA A 123 -16.30 -2.33 -12.43
CA ALA A 123 -16.87 -1.54 -13.53
C ALA A 123 -18.39 -1.77 -13.72
N ASP A 124 -19.12 -1.78 -12.60
CA ASP A 124 -20.55 -1.99 -12.49
C ASP A 124 -21.21 -0.74 -11.89
N ARG A 125 -22.21 -0.20 -12.60
CA ARG A 125 -22.83 1.07 -12.25
C ARG A 125 -23.58 0.99 -10.92
N ASP A 126 -24.26 -0.12 -10.66
CA ASP A 126 -25.13 -0.27 -9.49
C ASP A 126 -24.28 -0.53 -8.24
N ILE A 127 -23.20 -1.30 -8.36
CA ILE A 127 -22.22 -1.45 -7.28
C ILE A 127 -21.56 -0.11 -6.94
N ILE A 128 -21.14 0.67 -7.93
CA ILE A 128 -20.55 2.00 -7.71
C ILE A 128 -21.58 2.94 -7.05
N ALA A 129 -22.81 2.99 -7.55
CA ALA A 129 -23.88 3.81 -6.98
C ALA A 129 -24.17 3.42 -5.51
N ALA A 130 -24.23 2.13 -5.20
CA ALA A 130 -24.39 1.64 -3.84
C ALA A 130 -23.22 2.04 -2.94
N LYS A 131 -21.97 1.98 -3.44
CA LYS A 131 -20.79 2.42 -2.71
C LYS A 131 -20.82 3.92 -2.39
N VAL A 132 -21.17 4.75 -3.38
CA VAL A 132 -21.33 6.20 -3.22
C VAL A 132 -22.44 6.54 -2.21
N ALA A 133 -23.60 5.89 -2.32
CA ALA A 133 -24.71 6.09 -1.40
C ALA A 133 -24.33 5.72 0.05
N ARG A 134 -23.67 4.57 0.24
CA ARG A 134 -23.17 4.14 1.56
C ARG A 134 -22.12 5.09 2.12
N SER A 135 -21.23 5.59 1.26
CA SER A 135 -20.23 6.61 1.64
C SER A 135 -20.89 7.88 2.14
N ARG A 136 -21.86 8.40 1.40
CA ARG A 136 -22.59 9.62 1.78
C ARG A 136 -23.30 9.49 3.13
N ARG A 137 -23.99 8.38 3.38
CA ARG A 137 -24.62 8.11 4.69
C ARG A 137 -23.58 8.03 5.81
N SER A 138 -22.41 7.45 5.54
CA SER A 138 -21.32 7.36 6.51
C SER A 138 -20.76 8.75 6.87
N PHE A 139 -20.55 9.62 5.88
CA PHE A 139 -20.16 11.02 6.12
C PHE A 139 -21.22 11.82 6.87
N ALA A 140 -22.50 11.53 6.64
CA ALA A 140 -23.62 12.16 7.36
C ALA A 140 -23.79 11.66 8.81
N GLY A 141 -23.03 10.64 9.23
CA GLY A 141 -23.20 10.03 10.55
C GLY A 141 -24.44 9.15 10.68
N GLU A 142 -25.04 8.73 9.57
CA GLU A 142 -26.29 7.93 9.52
C GLU A 142 -26.02 6.41 9.59
N VAL A 143 -24.77 6.00 9.82
CA VAL A 143 -24.36 4.58 9.84
C VAL A 143 -23.70 4.25 11.18
N ASP A 144 -24.47 3.67 12.08
CA ASP A 144 -24.02 3.29 13.42
C ASP A 144 -23.10 2.06 13.41
N ASP A 145 -23.41 1.07 12.56
CA ASP A 145 -22.65 -0.18 12.46
C ASP A 145 -21.34 0.03 11.69
N ASP A 146 -20.20 -0.18 12.35
CA ASP A 146 -18.87 -0.03 11.74
C ASP A 146 -18.64 -0.99 10.57
N ARG A 147 -19.33 -2.13 10.55
CA ARG A 147 -19.32 -3.12 9.45
C ARG A 147 -19.92 -2.58 8.16
N GLN A 148 -20.76 -1.54 8.25
CA GLN A 148 -21.39 -0.89 7.10
C GLN A 148 -20.82 0.48 6.79
N ARG A 149 -19.88 0.97 7.61
CA ARG A 149 -19.33 2.32 7.49
C ARG A 149 -18.14 2.34 6.54
N GLN A 150 -18.24 3.14 5.49
CA GLN A 150 -17.17 3.35 4.52
C GLN A 150 -17.14 4.79 4.04
N PHE A 151 -15.98 5.29 3.64
CA PHE A 151 -15.80 6.65 3.14
C PHE A 151 -15.11 6.59 1.80
N MET A 152 -15.69 7.24 0.79
CA MET A 152 -15.16 7.34 -0.56
C MET A 152 -14.88 8.80 -0.89
N PHE A 153 -13.62 9.09 -1.16
CA PHE A 153 -13.13 10.39 -1.57
C PHE A 153 -12.93 10.39 -3.08
N VAL A 154 -13.21 11.52 -3.71
CA VAL A 154 -12.88 11.77 -5.11
C VAL A 154 -11.93 12.96 -5.22
N LEU A 155 -11.06 12.91 -6.21
CA LEU A 155 -10.27 14.05 -6.65
C LEU A 155 -10.94 14.64 -7.88
N GLU A 156 -11.45 15.86 -7.75
CA GLU A 156 -12.06 16.63 -8.82
C GLU A 156 -11.03 17.59 -9.43
N ASP A 157 -11.03 17.66 -10.75
CA ASP A 157 -10.42 18.72 -11.54
C ASP A 157 -11.48 19.81 -11.76
N THR A 158 -11.34 20.96 -11.09
CA THR A 158 -12.37 22.02 -11.07
C THR A 158 -12.44 22.82 -12.36
N GLU A 159 -11.42 22.74 -13.22
CA GLU A 159 -11.48 23.36 -14.55
C GLU A 159 -12.41 22.58 -15.48
N THR A 160 -12.40 21.25 -15.36
CA THR A 160 -13.24 20.36 -16.17
C THR A 160 -14.54 19.94 -15.48
N GLY A 161 -14.63 20.09 -14.15
CA GLY A 161 -15.68 19.50 -13.31
C GLY A 161 -15.62 17.97 -13.23
N GLY A 162 -14.52 17.36 -13.70
CA GLY A 162 -14.37 15.93 -13.83
C GLY A 162 -13.71 15.29 -12.61
N VAL A 163 -14.22 14.14 -12.15
CA VAL A 163 -13.49 13.28 -11.21
C VAL A 163 -12.36 12.56 -11.93
N VAL A 164 -11.13 12.76 -11.45
CA VAL A 164 -9.90 12.20 -12.05
C VAL A 164 -9.27 11.10 -11.21
N GLY A 165 -9.74 10.90 -9.98
CA GLY A 165 -9.31 9.82 -9.10
C GLY A 165 -10.24 9.59 -7.92
N THR A 166 -10.05 8.47 -7.24
CA THR A 166 -10.78 8.10 -6.02
C THR A 166 -9.86 7.42 -5.00
N SER A 167 -10.26 7.43 -3.73
CA SER A 167 -9.70 6.60 -2.68
C SER A 167 -10.77 6.29 -1.63
N SER A 168 -10.60 5.20 -0.86
CA SER A 168 -11.59 4.82 0.14
C SER A 168 -11.00 4.32 1.45
N LEU A 169 -11.84 4.37 2.48
CA LEU A 169 -11.65 3.81 3.81
C LEU A 169 -12.84 2.92 4.14
N ILE A 170 -12.58 1.70 4.60
CA ILE A 170 -13.59 0.81 5.17
C ILE A 170 -13.28 0.67 6.66
N CYS A 171 -14.28 0.89 7.52
CA CYS A 171 -14.04 0.94 8.96
C CYS A 171 -13.69 -0.43 9.54
N ARG A 172 -14.31 -1.50 9.04
CA ARG A 172 -14.02 -2.87 9.49
C ARG A 172 -14.23 -3.87 8.35
N ILE A 173 -13.24 -4.71 8.12
CA ILE A 173 -13.32 -5.86 7.20
C ILE A 173 -13.14 -7.17 7.96
N GLY A 174 -14.27 -7.79 8.25
CA GLY A 174 -14.34 -9.05 8.96
C GLY A 174 -14.82 -8.90 10.40
N TRP A 175 -15.51 -9.93 10.88
CA TRP A 175 -16.09 -10.02 12.21
C TRP A 175 -16.45 -11.48 12.49
N GLU A 176 -16.95 -11.77 13.69
CA GLU A 176 -17.40 -13.11 14.07
C GLU A 176 -18.40 -13.70 13.05
N GLY A 177 -18.07 -14.86 12.48
CA GLY A 177 -18.88 -15.51 11.44
C GLY A 177 -18.71 -14.94 10.03
N TRP A 178 -17.90 -13.90 9.85
CA TRP A 178 -17.51 -13.34 8.56
C TRP A 178 -16.04 -12.92 8.58
N PRO A 179 -15.09 -13.86 8.63
CA PRO A 179 -13.68 -13.52 8.77
C PRO A 179 -13.10 -12.82 7.54
N GLN A 180 -12.03 -12.04 7.75
CA GLN A 180 -11.05 -11.80 6.70
C GLN A 180 -10.32 -13.12 6.41
N ILE A 181 -10.28 -13.54 5.15
CA ILE A 181 -9.57 -14.75 4.72
C ILE A 181 -8.28 -14.31 4.03
N TYR A 182 -7.16 -14.92 4.39
CA TYR A 182 -5.86 -14.62 3.79
C TYR A 182 -4.97 -15.86 3.73
N LEU A 183 -3.97 -15.83 2.86
CA LEU A 183 -2.89 -16.80 2.82
C LEU A 183 -1.73 -16.33 3.68
N GLN A 184 -1.39 -17.10 4.72
CA GLN A 184 -0.13 -16.92 5.44
C GLN A 184 0.99 -17.59 4.65
N VAL A 185 1.93 -16.78 4.20
CA VAL A 185 3.17 -17.23 3.58
C VAL A 185 4.18 -17.57 4.69
N ARG A 186 4.84 -18.72 4.59
CA ARG A 186 5.86 -19.17 5.55
C ARG A 186 7.08 -19.72 4.84
N ARG A 187 8.23 -19.61 5.49
CA ARG A 187 9.49 -20.21 5.06
C ARG A 187 9.74 -21.49 5.87
N ARG A 188 9.92 -22.62 5.18
CA ARG A 188 10.26 -23.93 5.75
C ARG A 188 11.65 -24.33 5.33
N GLU A 189 12.46 -24.76 6.28
CA GLU A 189 13.80 -25.29 6.03
C GLU A 189 13.82 -26.79 6.30
N HIS A 190 14.42 -27.52 5.39
CA HIS A 190 14.64 -28.95 5.52
C HIS A 190 16.13 -29.23 5.32
N PHE A 191 16.67 -30.13 6.12
CA PHE A 191 18.07 -30.54 6.02
C PHE A 191 18.16 -32.06 6.12
N SER A 192 18.78 -32.67 5.12
CA SER A 192 19.12 -34.09 5.14
C SER A 192 20.55 -34.23 5.67
N ARG A 193 20.69 -34.91 6.81
CA ARG A 193 22.00 -35.19 7.41
C ARG A 193 22.82 -36.12 6.52
N ASP A 194 22.19 -37.15 5.97
CA ASP A 194 22.85 -38.17 5.15
C ASP A 194 23.36 -37.59 3.82
N LEU A 195 22.58 -36.69 3.20
CA LEU A 195 22.99 -35.99 1.97
C LEU A 195 23.81 -34.72 2.24
N ASN A 196 23.97 -34.33 3.51
CA ASN A 196 24.61 -33.08 3.95
C ASN A 196 24.15 -31.85 3.14
N THR A 197 22.86 -31.78 2.83
CA THR A 197 22.27 -30.72 2.01
C THR A 197 20.87 -30.37 2.51
N GLY A 198 20.41 -29.17 2.18
CA GLY A 198 19.11 -28.67 2.61
C GLY A 198 18.34 -27.99 1.48
N ALA A 199 17.06 -27.81 1.73
CA ALA A 199 16.15 -27.10 0.86
C ALA A 199 15.30 -26.12 1.67
N VAL A 200 15.06 -24.95 1.09
CA VAL A 200 14.19 -23.93 1.65
C VAL A 200 12.96 -23.84 0.77
N HIS A 201 11.79 -24.01 1.36
CA HIS A 201 10.52 -23.94 0.66
C HIS A 201 9.69 -22.78 1.19
N MET A 202 9.03 -22.07 0.28
CA MET A 202 7.91 -21.22 0.64
C MET A 202 6.65 -22.07 0.69
N THR A 203 5.78 -21.72 1.61
CA THR A 203 4.52 -22.42 1.88
C THR A 203 3.42 -21.38 2.05
N ILE A 204 2.19 -21.76 1.70
CA ILE A 204 0.99 -20.95 1.85
C ILE A 204 -0.04 -21.74 2.66
N GLN A 205 -0.72 -21.08 3.58
CA GLN A 205 -1.77 -21.68 4.38
C GLN A 205 -2.94 -20.72 4.50
N VAL A 206 -4.16 -21.20 4.27
CA VAL A 206 -5.37 -20.42 4.48
C VAL A 206 -5.56 -20.16 5.97
N MET A 207 -5.71 -18.89 6.30
CA MET A 207 -5.96 -18.40 7.65
C MET A 207 -7.18 -17.48 7.64
N THR A 208 -7.79 -17.32 8.81
CA THR A 208 -8.90 -16.41 9.03
C THR A 208 -8.59 -15.44 10.16
N ASP A 209 -9.08 -14.21 10.04
CA ASP A 209 -9.03 -13.20 11.09
C ASP A 209 -10.39 -12.53 11.26
N GLU A 210 -11.00 -12.72 12.43
CA GLU A 210 -12.28 -12.13 12.83
C GLU A 210 -12.10 -10.85 13.66
N ARG A 211 -10.86 -10.42 13.93
CA ARG A 211 -10.58 -9.16 14.64
C ARG A 211 -10.97 -7.93 13.82
N GLY A 212 -11.12 -8.11 12.51
CA GLY A 212 -11.71 -7.13 11.60
C GLY A 212 -10.93 -5.83 11.52
N PRO A 213 -9.76 -5.79 10.85
CA PRO A 213 -9.03 -4.53 10.69
C PRO A 213 -9.81 -3.52 9.84
N SER A 214 -9.43 -2.25 9.89
CA SER A 214 -9.86 -1.28 8.87
C SER A 214 -9.12 -1.53 7.55
N GLU A 215 -9.68 -1.08 6.43
CA GLU A 215 -9.05 -1.23 5.11
C GLU A 215 -8.88 0.11 4.39
N LEU A 216 -7.70 0.32 3.83
CA LEU A 216 -7.47 1.35 2.82
C LEU A 216 -7.72 0.75 1.44
N GLY A 217 -8.69 1.30 0.73
CA GLY A 217 -9.08 0.80 -0.59
C GLY A 217 -9.09 1.87 -1.66
N GLY A 218 -9.47 1.42 -2.86
CA GLY A 218 -9.98 2.27 -3.93
C GLY A 218 -9.05 3.36 -4.45
N LEU A 219 -7.73 3.29 -4.21
CA LEU A 219 -6.78 4.31 -4.67
C LEU A 219 -6.57 4.18 -6.18
N ILE A 220 -7.32 4.97 -6.95
CA ILE A 220 -7.30 4.96 -8.40
C ILE A 220 -7.08 6.39 -8.89
N LEU A 221 -6.20 6.54 -9.87
CA LEU A 221 -5.98 7.79 -10.57
C LEU A 221 -5.98 7.52 -12.08
N ALA A 222 -6.69 8.37 -12.82
CA ALA A 222 -6.72 8.33 -14.27
C ALA A 222 -5.27 8.33 -14.83
N PRO A 223 -4.95 7.48 -15.83
CA PRO A 223 -3.58 7.34 -16.32
C PRO A 223 -2.89 8.66 -16.69
N GLY A 224 -3.62 9.59 -17.31
CA GLY A 224 -3.09 10.91 -17.69
C GLY A 224 -2.73 11.83 -16.52
N TYR A 225 -3.21 11.52 -15.31
CA TYR A 225 -2.93 12.28 -14.09
C TYR A 225 -1.87 11.60 -13.19
N ARG A 226 -1.36 10.42 -13.58
CA ARG A 226 -0.27 9.75 -12.85
C ARG A 226 1.05 10.51 -13.04
N GLY A 227 1.82 10.63 -11.97
CA GLY A 227 3.07 11.40 -11.99
C GLY A 227 2.88 12.91 -12.18
N HIS A 228 1.66 13.43 -12.03
CA HIS A 228 1.37 14.86 -12.14
C HIS A 228 2.20 15.70 -11.17
N ARG A 229 2.59 16.91 -11.58
CA ARG A 229 3.50 17.80 -10.82
C ARG A 229 2.98 18.13 -9.41
N GLU A 230 1.66 18.25 -9.27
CA GLU A 230 0.96 18.53 -8.00
C GLU A 230 0.84 17.30 -7.08
N LYS A 231 1.45 16.16 -7.46
CA LYS A 231 1.46 14.91 -6.68
C LYS A 231 0.06 14.41 -6.30
N LEU A 232 -0.86 14.44 -7.27
CA LEU A 232 -2.28 14.12 -7.10
C LEU A 232 -2.52 12.74 -6.46
N GLY A 233 -1.77 11.72 -6.85
CA GLY A 233 -1.86 10.39 -6.23
C GLY A 233 -1.43 10.37 -4.77
N SER A 234 -0.47 11.21 -4.37
CA SER A 234 -0.10 11.39 -2.97
C SER A 234 -1.19 12.11 -2.21
N LEU A 235 -1.71 13.23 -2.73
CA LEU A 235 -2.81 13.96 -2.10
C LEU A 235 -4.01 13.04 -1.81
N LEU A 236 -4.41 12.25 -2.81
CA LEU A 236 -5.52 11.29 -2.74
C LEU A 236 -5.26 10.11 -1.80
N SER A 237 -3.99 9.70 -1.64
CA SER A 237 -3.62 8.70 -0.64
C SER A 237 -3.63 9.27 0.77
N LEU A 238 -3.06 10.46 0.94
CA LEU A 238 -2.82 11.10 2.24
C LEU A 238 -4.11 11.56 2.94
N VAL A 239 -5.14 11.96 2.19
CA VAL A 239 -6.44 12.34 2.77
C VAL A 239 -7.02 11.22 3.63
N ARG A 240 -6.77 9.94 3.27
CA ARG A 240 -7.25 8.79 4.03
C ARG A 240 -6.65 8.75 5.43
N PHE A 241 -5.34 8.99 5.56
CA PHE A 241 -4.68 9.03 6.86
C PHE A 241 -5.14 10.22 7.69
N HIS A 242 -5.25 11.39 7.06
CA HIS A 242 -5.73 12.59 7.75
C HIS A 242 -7.17 12.40 8.28
N PHE A 243 -8.07 11.88 7.45
CA PHE A 243 -9.44 11.58 7.85
C PHE A 243 -9.49 10.51 8.95
N LEU A 244 -8.65 9.48 8.84
CA LEU A 244 -8.54 8.43 9.83
C LEU A 244 -8.10 8.99 11.19
N GLY A 245 -7.11 9.90 11.23
CA GLY A 245 -6.67 10.56 12.46
C GLY A 245 -7.74 11.46 13.08
N LEU A 246 -8.40 12.28 12.27
CA LEU A 246 -9.49 13.14 12.75
C LEU A 246 -10.69 12.34 13.29
N ASN A 247 -10.91 11.13 12.79
CA ASN A 247 -12.05 10.29 13.13
C ASN A 247 -11.62 8.96 13.76
N ARG A 248 -10.53 8.96 14.53
CA ARG A 248 -9.85 7.77 15.05
C ARG A 248 -10.77 6.75 15.72
N ALA A 249 -11.79 7.21 16.46
CA ALA A 249 -12.76 6.37 17.16
C ALA A 249 -13.65 5.52 16.22
N MET A 250 -13.73 5.87 14.93
CA MET A 250 -14.49 5.11 13.93
C MET A 250 -13.72 3.91 13.37
N PHE A 251 -12.40 3.85 13.59
CA PHE A 251 -11.50 2.90 12.95
C PHE A 251 -10.88 1.92 13.95
N GLN A 252 -10.47 0.77 13.43
CA GLN A 252 -9.94 -0.33 14.21
C GLN A 252 -8.46 -0.08 14.53
N PRO A 253 -7.91 -0.70 15.59
CA PRO A 253 -6.50 -0.50 15.96
C PRO A 253 -5.52 -0.86 14.83
N ARG A 254 -5.87 -1.86 14.02
CA ARG A 254 -5.07 -2.30 12.87
C ARG A 254 -5.75 -1.89 11.57
N VAL A 255 -4.96 -1.42 10.61
CA VAL A 255 -5.40 -1.10 9.26
C VAL A 255 -4.57 -1.87 8.25
N ILE A 256 -5.23 -2.36 7.19
CA ILE A 256 -4.57 -3.06 6.10
C ILE A 256 -4.81 -2.36 4.76
N ALA A 257 -3.96 -2.67 3.79
CA ALA A 257 -4.11 -2.26 2.41
C ALA A 257 -3.70 -3.42 1.51
N GLU A 258 -4.62 -3.83 0.63
CA GLU A 258 -4.31 -4.78 -0.42
C GLU A 258 -3.63 -4.07 -1.60
N LEU A 259 -2.56 -4.66 -2.13
CA LEU A 259 -1.81 -4.08 -3.22
C LEU A 259 -1.85 -4.97 -4.46
N MET A 260 -2.48 -4.44 -5.51
CA MET A 260 -2.61 -5.11 -6.79
C MET A 260 -1.28 -5.60 -7.37
N GLY A 261 -1.22 -6.89 -7.66
CA GLY A 261 -0.15 -7.56 -8.39
C GLY A 261 -0.30 -7.49 -9.90
N PRO A 262 0.53 -8.23 -10.64
CA PRO A 262 0.38 -8.40 -12.08
C PRO A 262 -0.94 -9.11 -12.43
N LEU A 263 -1.66 -8.58 -13.41
CA LEU A 263 -2.82 -9.20 -14.04
C LEU A 263 -2.45 -9.71 -15.44
N THR A 264 -3.17 -10.72 -15.91
CA THR A 264 -3.14 -11.12 -17.33
C THR A 264 -3.89 -10.08 -18.20
N PRO A 265 -3.71 -10.08 -19.53
CA PRO A 265 -4.44 -9.17 -20.42
C PRO A 265 -5.97 -9.24 -20.28
N ASP A 266 -6.50 -10.41 -19.94
CA ASP A 266 -7.93 -10.65 -19.72
C ASP A 266 -8.40 -10.28 -18.30
N SER A 267 -7.57 -9.55 -17.53
CA SER A 267 -7.84 -9.15 -16.14
C SER A 267 -8.06 -10.33 -15.18
N ASN A 268 -7.38 -11.45 -15.43
CA ASN A 268 -7.33 -12.59 -14.53
C ASN A 268 -5.96 -12.69 -13.84
N THR A 269 -5.82 -13.65 -12.93
CA THR A 269 -4.56 -14.01 -12.30
C THR A 269 -4.21 -15.46 -12.60
N LEU A 270 -2.93 -15.74 -12.88
CA LEU A 270 -2.46 -17.12 -12.98
C LEU A 270 -2.46 -17.80 -11.61
N PHE A 271 -2.45 -17.04 -10.51
CA PHE A 271 -2.49 -17.61 -9.18
C PHE A 271 -3.81 -18.37 -8.95
N TRP A 272 -4.96 -17.76 -9.26
CA TRP A 272 -6.26 -18.42 -9.17
C TRP A 272 -6.33 -19.70 -9.98
N GLU A 273 -5.88 -19.66 -11.24
CA GLU A 273 -5.95 -20.81 -12.16
C GLU A 273 -5.16 -22.03 -11.64
N PHE A 274 -4.01 -21.80 -11.02
CA PHE A 274 -3.14 -22.88 -10.52
C PHE A 274 -3.34 -23.23 -9.05
N PHE A 275 -4.00 -22.38 -8.27
CA PHE A 275 -4.30 -22.60 -6.85
C PHE A 275 -5.80 -22.69 -6.59
N GLY A 276 -6.51 -21.56 -6.58
CA GLY A 276 -7.92 -21.50 -6.15
C GLY A 276 -8.84 -22.40 -6.98
N ARG A 277 -8.71 -22.37 -8.31
CA ARG A 277 -9.51 -23.17 -9.24
C ARG A 277 -9.35 -24.68 -9.07
N ARG A 278 -8.26 -25.13 -8.43
CA ARG A 278 -8.02 -26.56 -8.14
C ARG A 278 -8.93 -27.08 -7.03
N PHE A 279 -9.47 -26.21 -6.19
CA PHE A 279 -10.36 -26.54 -5.08
C PHE A 279 -11.78 -26.01 -5.29
N ILE A 280 -11.91 -24.87 -5.97
CA ILE A 280 -13.17 -24.19 -6.23
C ILE A 280 -13.35 -24.16 -7.75
N ASN A 281 -14.27 -24.96 -8.29
CA ASN A 281 -14.48 -25.06 -9.74
C ASN A 281 -15.26 -23.86 -10.32
N LEU A 282 -14.74 -22.66 -10.10
CA LEU A 282 -15.21 -21.38 -10.64
C LEU A 282 -14.03 -20.69 -11.32
N SER A 283 -14.31 -19.97 -12.41
CA SER A 283 -13.36 -18.99 -12.95
C SER A 283 -13.11 -17.86 -11.93
N TYR A 284 -12.03 -17.12 -12.13
CA TYR A 284 -11.69 -15.98 -11.28
C TYR A 284 -12.85 -14.97 -11.20
N THR A 285 -13.41 -14.58 -12.35
CA THR A 285 -14.53 -13.63 -12.42
C THR A 285 -15.78 -14.15 -11.70
N GLU A 286 -16.12 -15.43 -11.85
CA GLU A 286 -17.27 -16.04 -11.16
C GLU A 286 -17.07 -16.06 -9.65
N ALA A 287 -15.85 -16.40 -9.20
CA ALA A 287 -15.52 -16.48 -7.79
C ALA A 287 -15.49 -15.09 -7.12
N ASP A 288 -14.91 -14.08 -7.79
CA ASP A 288 -14.91 -12.69 -7.33
C ASP A 288 -16.34 -12.12 -7.23
N ALA A 289 -17.16 -12.33 -8.26
CA ALA A 289 -18.56 -11.91 -8.25
C ALA A 289 -19.34 -12.57 -7.10
N PHE A 290 -19.15 -13.87 -6.86
CA PHE A 290 -19.80 -14.58 -5.76
C PHE A 290 -19.30 -14.13 -4.38
N CYS A 291 -18.01 -13.78 -4.26
CA CYS A 291 -17.39 -13.27 -3.03
C CYS A 291 -18.07 -12.01 -2.49
N GLN A 292 -18.69 -11.21 -3.36
CA GLN A 292 -19.50 -10.03 -2.97
C GLN A 292 -20.73 -10.42 -2.13
N HIS A 293 -21.20 -11.66 -2.25
CA HIS A 293 -22.39 -12.17 -1.56
C HIS A 293 -22.04 -13.11 -0.39
N SER A 294 -21.03 -13.97 -0.56
CA SER A 294 -20.63 -14.94 0.46
C SER A 294 -19.14 -15.26 0.37
N LYS A 295 -18.47 -15.32 1.53
CA LYS A 295 -17.08 -15.79 1.65
C LYS A 295 -16.96 -17.24 2.14
N GLU A 296 -18.09 -17.87 2.48
CA GLU A 296 -18.12 -19.19 3.12
C GLU A 296 -17.49 -20.29 2.25
N PHE A 297 -17.70 -20.21 0.93
CA PHE A 297 -17.14 -21.19 -0.01
C PHE A 297 -15.61 -21.28 0.07
N MET A 298 -14.92 -20.18 0.35
CA MET A 298 -13.48 -20.18 0.55
C MET A 298 -13.08 -20.95 1.81
N THR A 299 -13.75 -20.70 2.93
CA THR A 299 -13.46 -21.42 4.19
C THR A 299 -13.82 -22.90 4.14
N SER A 300 -14.77 -23.27 3.29
CA SER A 300 -15.28 -24.64 3.17
C SER A 300 -14.55 -25.47 2.12
N LEU A 301 -14.12 -24.86 1.00
CA LEU A 301 -13.51 -25.57 -0.12
C LEU A 301 -11.98 -25.44 -0.16
N LEU A 302 -11.40 -24.33 0.31
CA LEU A 302 -9.94 -24.21 0.34
C LEU A 302 -9.33 -25.10 1.44
N PRO A 303 -8.12 -25.64 1.19
CA PRO A 303 -7.46 -26.53 2.13
C PRO A 303 -6.97 -25.78 3.37
N ARG A 304 -7.21 -26.37 4.55
CA ARG A 304 -6.68 -25.87 5.83
C ARG A 304 -5.18 -26.22 6.05
N ALA A 305 -4.72 -27.26 5.37
CA ALA A 305 -3.33 -27.71 5.44
C ALA A 305 -2.40 -26.73 4.74
N GLU A 306 -1.15 -26.69 5.20
CA GLU A 306 -0.09 -25.92 4.57
C GLU A 306 0.29 -26.54 3.21
N ILE A 307 0.35 -25.71 2.17
CA ILE A 307 0.72 -26.10 0.81
C ILE A 307 2.10 -25.56 0.47
N TYR A 308 2.97 -26.42 -0.01
CA TYR A 308 4.28 -26.02 -0.51
C TYR A 308 4.11 -25.26 -1.83
N ALA A 309 4.48 -23.98 -1.85
CA ALA A 309 4.40 -23.17 -3.07
C ALA A 309 5.28 -23.75 -4.20
N SER A 310 6.25 -24.62 -3.89
CA SER A 310 7.03 -25.37 -4.87
C SER A 310 6.23 -26.39 -5.68
N THR A 311 5.00 -26.73 -5.29
CA THR A 311 4.11 -27.58 -6.09
C THR A 311 3.34 -26.78 -7.15
N LEU A 312 3.35 -25.44 -7.07
CA LEU A 312 2.76 -24.56 -8.07
C LEU A 312 3.74 -24.34 -9.23
N PRO A 313 3.24 -24.15 -10.47
CA PRO A 313 4.08 -23.70 -11.57
C PRO A 313 4.82 -22.40 -11.24
N PRO A 314 6.05 -22.20 -11.76
CA PRO A 314 6.85 -21.01 -11.47
C PRO A 314 6.11 -19.68 -11.68
N GLU A 315 5.30 -19.58 -12.73
CA GLU A 315 4.50 -18.42 -13.08
C GLU A 315 3.48 -18.03 -12.00
N ALA A 316 2.81 -19.00 -11.37
CA ALA A 316 1.89 -18.74 -10.25
C ALA A 316 2.65 -18.45 -8.96
N ARG A 317 3.70 -19.24 -8.68
CA ARG A 317 4.54 -19.07 -7.48
C ARG A 317 5.16 -17.67 -7.44
N ASN A 318 5.55 -17.13 -8.59
CA ASN A 318 6.17 -15.82 -8.69
C ASN A 318 5.19 -14.66 -8.46
N LEU A 319 3.88 -14.89 -8.41
CA LEU A 319 2.88 -13.86 -8.08
C LEU A 319 2.70 -13.68 -6.57
N ILE A 320 3.04 -14.69 -5.76
CA ILE A 320 2.82 -14.66 -4.30
C ILE A 320 3.58 -13.50 -3.66
N GLY A 321 2.83 -12.59 -3.05
CA GLY A 321 3.34 -11.44 -2.32
C GLY A 321 3.99 -10.38 -3.22
N LYS A 322 3.70 -10.39 -4.53
CA LYS A 322 4.23 -9.42 -5.49
C LYS A 322 3.21 -8.37 -5.86
N VAL A 323 3.71 -7.15 -6.05
CA VAL A 323 2.93 -6.01 -6.58
C VAL A 323 3.27 -5.77 -8.04
N GLY A 324 2.33 -5.25 -8.81
CA GLY A 324 2.56 -4.81 -10.19
C GLY A 324 3.43 -3.55 -10.25
N GLU A 325 4.01 -3.27 -11.41
CA GLU A 325 4.84 -2.06 -11.63
C GLU A 325 4.08 -0.78 -11.31
N GLU A 326 2.83 -0.66 -11.77
CA GLU A 326 1.95 0.48 -11.52
C GLU A 326 1.57 0.66 -10.03
N THR A 327 1.70 -0.41 -9.23
CA THR A 327 1.35 -0.42 -7.80
C THR A 327 2.55 -0.05 -6.91
N LYS A 328 3.80 -0.14 -7.41
CA LYS A 328 5.01 0.18 -6.63
C LYS A 328 5.00 1.59 -6.01
N PRO A 329 4.54 2.66 -6.70
CA PRO A 329 4.45 3.98 -6.08
C PRO A 329 3.47 4.01 -4.89
N ALA A 330 2.33 3.32 -5.00
CA ALA A 330 1.36 3.21 -3.90
C ALA A 330 1.95 2.45 -2.70
N LYS A 331 2.65 1.34 -2.95
CA LYS A 331 3.39 0.59 -1.92
C LYS A 331 4.36 1.50 -1.17
N ALA A 332 5.19 2.24 -1.89
CA ALA A 332 6.18 3.13 -1.30
C ALA A 332 5.55 4.26 -0.47
N MET A 333 4.36 4.75 -0.86
CA MET A 333 3.60 5.72 -0.06
C MET A 333 3.13 5.13 1.27
N LEU A 334 2.63 3.89 1.26
CA LEU A 334 2.20 3.18 2.47
C LEU A 334 3.38 2.88 3.39
N GLU A 335 4.51 2.43 2.85
CA GLU A 335 5.71 2.12 3.65
C GLU A 335 6.26 3.36 4.36
N LYS A 336 6.18 4.54 3.73
CA LYS A 336 6.50 5.83 4.37
C LYS A 336 5.57 6.17 5.54
N GLN A 337 4.37 5.60 5.55
CA GLN A 337 3.38 5.75 6.62
C GLN A 337 3.47 4.61 7.66
N GLY A 338 4.53 3.79 7.61
CA GLY A 338 4.77 2.73 8.60
C GLY A 338 4.15 1.38 8.27
N PHE A 339 3.46 1.25 7.13
CA PHE A 339 2.90 -0.03 6.70
C PHE A 339 4.00 -1.02 6.35
N ARG A 340 3.79 -2.29 6.72
CA ARG A 340 4.73 -3.38 6.50
C ARG A 340 4.04 -4.59 5.89
N TYR A 341 4.81 -5.36 5.15
CA TYR A 341 4.37 -6.67 4.67
C TYR A 341 4.63 -7.72 5.76
N HIS A 342 3.59 -8.44 6.17
CA HIS A 342 3.62 -9.45 7.22
C HIS A 342 3.39 -10.87 6.69
N ASP A 343 3.90 -11.14 5.48
CA ASP A 343 3.78 -12.44 4.84
C ASP A 343 2.31 -12.89 4.65
N ARG A 344 1.40 -11.95 4.40
CA ARG A 344 -0.02 -12.21 4.14
C ARG A 344 -0.38 -11.83 2.72
N CYS A 345 -1.09 -12.72 2.05
CA CYS A 345 -1.57 -12.49 0.69
C CYS A 345 -3.08 -12.75 0.56
N ASP A 346 -3.69 -12.12 -0.43
CA ASP A 346 -5.05 -12.42 -0.85
C ASP A 346 -5.16 -13.87 -1.41
N PRO A 347 -6.20 -14.64 -1.05
CA PRO A 347 -6.35 -16.03 -1.49
C PRO A 347 -6.80 -16.21 -2.94
N PHE A 348 -7.36 -15.18 -3.58
CA PHE A 348 -7.70 -15.22 -5.00
C PHE A 348 -6.50 -14.94 -5.88
N ASP A 349 -5.75 -13.89 -5.52
CA ASP A 349 -4.76 -13.29 -6.41
C ASP A 349 -3.31 -13.50 -5.99
N GLY A 350 -3.07 -13.86 -4.73
CA GLY A 350 -1.72 -13.94 -4.16
C GLY A 350 -1.10 -12.56 -3.91
N TRP A 351 -1.88 -11.49 -4.02
CA TRP A 351 -1.43 -10.10 -3.83
C TRP A 351 -1.13 -9.79 -2.36
N PRO A 352 -0.08 -9.02 -2.06
CA PRO A 352 0.32 -8.78 -0.68
C PRO A 352 -0.63 -7.82 0.04
N TYR A 353 -0.94 -8.14 1.30
CA TYR A 353 -1.46 -7.17 2.24
C TYR A 353 -0.30 -6.47 2.96
N LEU A 354 -0.40 -5.14 3.03
CA LEU A 354 0.40 -4.33 3.94
C LEU A 354 -0.46 -3.95 5.13
N GLU A 355 0.12 -3.93 6.34
CA GLU A 355 -0.59 -3.56 7.55
C GLU A 355 0.22 -2.59 8.43
N ALA A 356 -0.51 -1.81 9.23
CA ALA A 356 0.02 -0.94 10.26
C ALA A 356 -0.93 -0.92 11.47
N GLU A 357 -0.36 -0.69 12.66
CA GLU A 357 -1.15 -0.19 13.78
C GLU A 357 -1.45 1.28 13.50
N VAL A 358 -2.72 1.66 13.62
CA VAL A 358 -3.22 2.99 13.29
C VAL A 358 -2.46 4.07 14.06
N ASP A 359 -2.23 3.86 15.35
CA ASP A 359 -1.55 4.82 16.22
C ASP A 359 -0.03 4.92 15.97
N ALA A 360 0.51 4.08 15.08
CA ALA A 360 1.89 4.13 14.63
C ALA A 360 2.05 4.82 13.24
N ILE A 361 0.95 5.24 12.62
CA ILE A 361 0.97 5.93 11.33
C ILE A 361 1.38 7.39 11.56
N PRO A 362 2.45 7.91 10.95
CA PRO A 362 2.97 9.26 11.22
C PRO A 362 2.00 10.43 10.99
N LEU A 363 0.94 10.24 10.19
CA LEU A 363 -0.05 11.27 9.86
C LEU A 363 -1.36 11.16 10.65
N VAL A 364 -1.49 10.13 11.49
CA VAL A 364 -2.60 9.90 12.42
C VAL A 364 -2.12 10.33 13.79
#